data_AF-C7E328-F1
#
_entry.id   AF-C7E328-F1
#
_cell.length_a   1.000
_cell.length_b   1.000
_cell.length_c   1.000
_cell.angle_alpha   90.00
_cell.angle_beta   90.00
_cell.angle_gamma   90.00
#
_symmetry.space_group_name_H-M   'P 1'
#
loop_
_entity.id
_entity.type
_entity.pdbx_description
1 polymer ?
#
loop_
_entity_poly.entity_id
_entity_poly.type
_entity_poly.pdbx_seq_one_letter_code
_entity_poly.pdbx_strand_id
1 'polypeptide(L)'
;ANLQNLCRICGGSFKSDPCKRSYPVHGPVDDDTQALLRKKEKRATSWPDLLAKVFKTDVRGDIDTIHPTNFCHNCRNVIQRKFSNSPSEVYFPRKDAMEWQPHSSSCDVCGTSFRGVKRKKRPLNPQFSKKPRVVAGGARKPSYVRNVKQVNNKALMKKIANCKKIHLSTKILAVDYPVDFVKSVSCQVCEHILADPVETTCKHLFCRACLLKCLKVMGSFCPACYYPCFPTDLVSPVKSFLNILNNLALRCPIKDCQEEVVLGKYSHHVSSHKEVEDKEGYVYINKGGRPRQHLLSLTRRAQKHRLRDLKLQVKAFAEKEEGGDVKSVCLTLFLLALRSRNEHRQADELEAIMQGKGSGLPP
;
A
#
# COMPACT_ATOMS: atom_id res chain seq x y z
N ALA A 1 -2.80 16.50 21.64
CA ALA A 1 -4.27 16.69 21.55
C ALA A 1 -4.70 17.90 20.70
N ASN A 2 -3.96 19.03 20.70
CA ASN A 2 -4.35 20.20 19.89
C ASN A 2 -4.05 20.08 18.38
N LEU A 3 -3.00 19.35 17.97
CA LEU A 3 -2.63 19.20 16.54
C LEU A 3 -3.75 18.60 15.68
N GLN A 4 -4.52 17.64 16.21
CA GLN A 4 -5.65 17.04 15.50
C GLN A 4 -6.78 18.03 15.16
N ASN A 5 -6.81 19.18 15.84
CA ASN A 5 -7.80 20.24 15.62
C ASN A 5 -7.29 21.35 14.69
N LEU A 6 -6.12 21.19 14.07
CA LEU A 6 -5.47 22.19 13.23
C LEU A 6 -5.29 21.67 11.81
N CYS A 7 -5.37 22.58 10.85
CA CYS A 7 -5.08 22.30 9.45
C CYS A 7 -3.57 22.25 9.22
N ARG A 8 -3.07 21.16 8.64
CA ARG A 8 -1.65 21.01 8.25
C ARG A 8 -1.11 22.13 7.36
N ILE A 9 -1.96 22.66 6.47
CA ILE A 9 -1.56 23.59 5.42
C ILE A 9 -1.57 25.04 5.92
N CYS A 10 -2.68 25.46 6.56
CA CYS A 10 -2.89 26.86 6.94
C CYS A 10 -2.87 27.12 8.45
N GLY A 11 -2.78 26.09 9.29
CA GLY A 11 -2.84 26.24 10.75
C GLY A 11 -4.20 26.57 11.33
N GLY A 12 -5.21 26.78 10.49
CA GLY A 12 -6.56 27.12 10.95
C GLY A 12 -7.16 26.02 11.81
N SER A 13 -7.88 26.40 12.87
CA SER A 13 -8.55 25.42 13.73
C SER A 13 -9.83 24.90 13.08
N PHE A 14 -10.07 23.60 13.17
CA PHE A 14 -11.34 22.98 12.76
C PHE A 14 -12.50 23.34 13.70
N LYS A 15 -12.22 23.88 14.91
CA LYS A 15 -13.26 24.23 15.90
C LYS A 15 -14.11 25.44 15.48
N SER A 16 -13.62 26.28 14.58
CA SER A 16 -14.33 27.46 14.08
C SER A 16 -15.14 27.20 12.80
N ASP A 17 -15.11 25.99 12.25
CA ASP A 17 -15.83 25.62 11.03
C ASP A 17 -17.17 24.93 11.37
N PRO A 18 -18.33 25.50 10.97
CA PRO A 18 -19.66 24.92 11.23
C PRO A 18 -19.82 23.49 10.70
N CYS A 19 -19.08 23.13 9.65
CA CYS A 19 -19.21 21.85 8.97
C CYS A 19 -18.23 20.77 9.46
N LYS A 20 -17.23 21.13 10.30
CA LYS A 20 -16.16 20.22 10.79
C LYS A 20 -15.51 19.34 9.70
N ARG A 21 -15.51 19.79 8.44
CA ARG A 21 -15.00 19.00 7.30
C ARG A 21 -13.48 19.06 7.28
N SER A 22 -12.86 17.95 7.67
CA SER A 22 -11.42 17.73 7.60
C SER A 22 -11.10 16.63 6.60
N TYR A 23 -10.03 16.82 5.82
CA TYR A 23 -9.58 15.89 4.80
C TYR A 23 -8.21 15.33 5.19
N PRO A 24 -7.96 14.02 4.98
CA PRO A 24 -6.66 13.43 5.33
C PRO A 24 -5.58 13.97 4.41
N VAL A 25 -4.40 14.30 4.96
CA VAL A 25 -3.25 14.73 4.12
C VAL A 25 -2.65 13.60 3.29
N HIS A 26 -2.89 12.34 3.70
CA HIS A 26 -2.44 11.14 3.01
C HIS A 26 -3.60 10.42 2.33
N GLY A 27 -3.27 9.64 1.28
CA GLY A 27 -4.23 8.78 0.59
C GLY A 27 -4.78 9.32 -0.74
N PRO A 28 -5.71 8.56 -1.36
CA PRO A 28 -6.31 8.95 -2.62
C PRO A 28 -7.17 10.19 -2.42
N VAL A 29 -7.25 11.00 -3.47
CA VAL A 29 -8.17 12.13 -3.53
C VAL A 29 -9.62 11.63 -3.44
N ASP A 30 -10.51 12.44 -2.88
CA ASP A 30 -11.96 12.12 -2.87
C ASP A 30 -12.55 12.12 -4.29
N ASP A 31 -13.71 11.46 -4.45
CA ASP A 31 -14.35 11.24 -5.75
C ASP A 31 -14.63 12.56 -6.51
N ASP A 32 -15.06 13.62 -5.81
CA ASP A 32 -15.30 14.94 -6.41
C ASP A 32 -14.01 15.52 -7.01
N THR A 33 -12.92 15.49 -6.24
CA THR A 33 -11.63 16.02 -6.65
C THR A 33 -11.02 15.13 -7.73
N GLN A 34 -11.23 13.81 -7.65
CA GLN A 34 -10.81 12.87 -8.68
C GLN A 34 -11.53 13.12 -10.01
N ALA A 35 -12.84 13.40 -9.98
CA ALA A 35 -13.63 13.73 -11.17
C ALA A 35 -13.15 15.03 -11.84
N LEU A 36 -12.75 16.02 -11.04
CA LEU A 36 -12.14 17.26 -11.53
C LEU A 36 -10.77 17.01 -12.18
N LEU A 37 -9.93 16.18 -11.55
CA LEU A 37 -8.61 15.82 -12.08
C LEU A 37 -8.71 15.02 -13.37
N ARG A 38 -9.62 14.04 -13.49
CA ARG A 38 -9.79 13.23 -14.71
C ARG A 38 -10.01 14.07 -15.98
N LYS A 39 -10.58 15.28 -15.86
CA LYS A 39 -10.81 16.19 -17.00
C LYS A 39 -9.57 16.94 -17.47
N LYS A 40 -8.52 17.08 -16.64
CA LYS A 40 -7.36 17.95 -16.95
C LYS A 40 -5.99 17.34 -16.66
N GLU A 41 -5.91 16.45 -15.68
CA GLU A 41 -4.65 15.90 -15.19
C GLU A 41 -4.76 14.40 -14.92
N LYS A 42 -4.12 13.60 -15.78
CA LYS A 42 -4.16 12.13 -15.71
C LYS A 42 -3.21 11.52 -14.67
N ARG A 43 -2.33 12.31 -14.03
CA ARG A 43 -1.20 11.81 -13.21
C ARG A 43 -1.40 11.93 -11.69
N ALA A 44 -2.07 12.97 -11.19
CA ALA A 44 -2.25 13.14 -9.75
C ALA A 44 -3.42 12.29 -9.25
N THR A 45 -3.13 11.28 -8.43
CA THR A 45 -4.15 10.37 -7.86
C THR A 45 -4.23 10.42 -6.34
N SER A 46 -3.30 11.13 -5.68
CA SER A 46 -3.18 11.18 -4.22
C SER A 46 -3.13 12.62 -3.66
N TRP A 47 -3.56 12.80 -2.41
CA TRP A 47 -3.48 14.07 -1.69
C TRP A 47 -2.04 14.58 -1.55
N PRO A 48 -1.03 13.75 -1.18
CA PRO A 48 0.35 14.20 -1.11
C PRO A 48 0.85 14.86 -2.41
N ASP A 49 0.52 14.28 -3.57
CA ASP A 49 0.93 14.83 -4.87
C ASP A 49 0.30 16.21 -5.12
N LEU A 50 -0.99 16.36 -4.79
CA LEU A 50 -1.69 17.64 -4.96
C LEU A 50 -1.20 18.70 -3.98
N LEU A 51 -0.89 18.34 -2.75
CA LEU A 51 -0.38 19.26 -1.73
C LEU A 51 1.02 19.75 -2.09
N ALA A 52 1.90 18.86 -2.54
CA ALA A 52 3.21 19.23 -3.06
C ALA A 52 3.09 20.14 -4.30
N LYS A 53 2.15 19.86 -5.20
CA LYS A 53 1.99 20.66 -6.43
C LYS A 53 1.35 22.04 -6.19
N VAL A 54 0.30 22.11 -5.36
CA VAL A 54 -0.48 23.34 -5.15
C VAL A 54 0.14 24.25 -4.10
N PHE A 55 0.65 23.66 -3.01
CA PHE A 55 1.16 24.39 -1.84
C PHE A 55 2.66 24.24 -1.63
N LYS A 56 3.39 23.50 -2.50
CA LYS A 56 4.83 23.21 -2.33
C LYS A 56 5.15 22.59 -0.97
N THR A 57 4.18 21.89 -0.38
CA THR A 57 4.31 21.27 0.95
C THR A 57 4.48 19.78 0.76
N ASP A 58 5.65 19.25 1.13
CA ASP A 58 5.84 17.81 1.22
C ASP A 58 5.29 17.30 2.55
N VAL A 59 4.23 16.50 2.48
CA VAL A 59 3.59 15.88 3.65
C VAL A 59 4.04 14.43 3.85
N ARG A 60 4.82 13.85 2.93
CA ARG A 60 5.20 12.42 2.99
C ARG A 60 6.12 12.09 4.16
N GLY A 61 6.87 13.08 4.65
CA GLY A 61 7.74 12.99 5.82
C GLY A 61 7.10 13.49 7.12
N ASP A 62 5.81 13.80 7.13
CA ASP A 62 5.14 14.33 8.31
C ASP A 62 5.19 13.33 9.48
N ILE A 63 5.54 13.86 10.66
CA ILE A 63 5.53 13.14 11.94
C ILE A 63 4.36 13.64 12.78
N ASP A 64 3.45 12.76 13.21
CA ASP A 64 2.21 13.10 13.95
C ASP A 64 2.38 13.88 15.25
N THR A 65 3.56 13.79 15.86
CA THR A 65 3.90 14.53 17.08
C THR A 65 4.24 15.99 16.81
N ILE A 66 4.40 16.36 15.54
CA ILE A 66 4.83 17.68 15.07
C ILE A 66 3.77 18.25 14.12
N HIS A 67 3.22 17.42 13.24
CA HIS A 67 2.36 17.82 12.12
C HIS A 67 0.92 17.34 12.32
N PRO A 68 -0.08 18.19 11.99
CA PRO A 68 -1.46 17.73 11.89
C PRO A 68 -1.66 16.72 10.75
N THR A 69 -2.53 15.72 10.99
CA THR A 69 -2.84 14.65 10.02
C THR A 69 -4.00 14.98 9.08
N ASN A 70 -4.59 16.17 9.18
CA ASN A 70 -5.70 16.60 8.34
C ASN A 70 -5.53 18.06 7.88
N PHE A 71 -6.21 18.42 6.79
CA PHE A 71 -6.33 19.78 6.30
C PHE A 71 -7.80 20.23 6.14
N CYS A 72 -8.04 21.54 6.10
CA CYS A 72 -9.38 22.11 6.14
C CYS A 72 -10.04 22.22 4.76
N HIS A 73 -11.37 22.37 4.78
CA HIS A 73 -12.19 22.59 3.59
C HIS A 73 -11.75 23.79 2.75
N ASN A 74 -11.29 24.89 3.38
CA ASN A 74 -10.80 26.05 2.63
C ASN A 74 -9.56 25.73 1.80
N CYS A 75 -8.62 24.96 2.35
CA CYS A 75 -7.45 24.50 1.61
C CYS A 75 -7.86 23.52 0.50
N ARG A 76 -8.85 22.64 0.72
CA ARG A 76 -9.43 21.81 -0.35
C ARG A 76 -10.01 22.65 -1.49
N ASN A 77 -10.76 23.70 -1.18
CA ASN A 77 -11.32 24.60 -2.18
C ASN A 77 -10.24 25.30 -3.01
N VAL A 78 -9.10 25.66 -2.40
CA VAL A 78 -7.96 26.23 -3.14
C VAL A 78 -7.39 25.21 -4.13
N ILE A 79 -7.26 23.94 -3.73
CA ILE A 79 -6.86 22.86 -4.64
C ILE A 79 -7.87 22.75 -5.79
N GLN A 80 -9.16 22.62 -5.50
CA GLN A 80 -10.19 22.47 -6.52
C GLN A 80 -10.22 23.66 -7.50
N ARG A 81 -10.16 24.89 -6.99
CA ARG A 81 -10.19 26.12 -7.81
C ARG A 81 -8.95 26.29 -8.68
N LYS A 82 -7.76 25.83 -8.24
CA LYS A 82 -6.55 25.77 -9.10
C LYS A 82 -6.74 24.88 -10.33
N PHE A 83 -7.62 23.88 -10.25
CA PHE A 83 -7.94 22.99 -11.37
C PHE A 83 -9.24 23.40 -12.10
N SER A 84 -10.06 24.30 -11.56
CA SER A 84 -11.22 24.91 -12.24
C SER A 84 -10.83 26.17 -13.03
N ASN A 85 -11.45 26.41 -14.19
CA ASN A 85 -11.13 27.55 -15.10
C ASN A 85 -11.66 28.92 -14.64
N SER A 86 -11.66 29.23 -13.33
CA SER A 86 -12.15 30.52 -12.82
C SER A 86 -10.96 31.46 -12.52
N PRO A 87 -10.85 32.62 -13.20
CA PRO A 87 -9.84 33.61 -12.87
C PRO A 87 -10.33 34.43 -11.67
N SER A 88 -9.68 34.27 -10.52
CA SER A 88 -9.89 35.17 -9.36
C SER A 88 -8.64 35.16 -8.48
N GLU A 89 -8.18 36.34 -8.09
CA GLU A 89 -7.07 36.50 -7.15
C GLU A 89 -7.37 35.80 -5.82
N VAL A 90 -6.42 34.98 -5.37
CA VAL A 90 -6.58 34.19 -4.16
C VAL A 90 -6.19 35.03 -2.96
N TYR A 91 -7.15 35.37 -2.10
CA TYR A 91 -6.83 35.81 -0.75
C TYR A 91 -6.29 34.61 0.05
N PHE A 92 -4.96 34.49 0.09
CA PHE A 92 -4.25 33.62 1.02
C PHE A 92 -4.07 34.39 2.34
N PRO A 93 -4.59 33.90 3.48
CA PRO A 93 -4.38 34.58 4.77
C PRO A 93 -2.91 34.62 5.20
N ARG A 94 -2.06 33.74 4.65
CA ARG A 94 -0.59 33.75 4.81
C ARG A 94 0.06 33.36 3.49
N LYS A 95 1.07 34.12 3.06
CA LYS A 95 1.79 33.92 1.79
C LYS A 95 2.70 32.67 1.80
N ASP A 96 3.01 32.13 2.97
CA ASP A 96 3.92 30.99 3.14
C ASP A 96 3.23 29.79 3.80
N ALA A 97 3.67 28.58 3.43
CA ALA A 97 3.22 27.35 4.05
C ALA A 97 3.51 27.39 5.56
N MET A 98 2.57 26.92 6.39
CA MET A 98 2.79 26.90 7.83
C MET A 98 3.93 25.95 8.17
N GLU A 99 4.96 26.49 8.81
CA GLU A 99 6.10 25.72 9.29
C GLU A 99 5.79 25.11 10.66
N TRP A 100 5.88 23.78 10.75
CA TRP A 100 5.63 23.04 11.99
C TRP A 100 6.97 22.63 12.60
N GLN A 101 7.16 22.97 13.86
CA GLN A 101 8.40 22.72 14.59
C GLN A 101 8.15 21.75 15.75
N PRO A 102 9.15 20.95 16.17
CA PRO A 102 9.04 20.10 17.35
C PRO A 102 8.60 20.90 18.58
N HIS A 103 7.78 20.29 19.43
CA HIS A 103 7.26 20.97 20.63
C HIS A 103 8.40 21.39 21.57
N SER A 104 8.51 22.70 21.83
CA SER A 104 9.36 23.29 22.87
C SER A 104 8.51 23.85 24.03
N SER A 105 9.15 24.22 25.14
CA SER A 105 8.50 24.89 26.29
C SER A 105 7.85 26.23 25.94
N SER A 106 8.16 26.80 24.78
CA SER A 106 7.62 28.07 24.25
C SER A 106 6.64 27.87 23.09
N CYS A 107 6.05 26.68 22.91
CA CYS A 107 5.13 26.41 21.80
C CYS A 107 3.81 27.20 21.94
N ASP A 108 3.55 28.15 21.04
CA ASP A 108 2.37 29.02 21.03
C ASP A 108 1.03 28.25 20.95
N VAL A 109 1.05 27.07 20.32
CA VAL A 109 -0.13 26.18 20.17
C VAL A 109 -0.42 25.38 21.44
N CYS A 110 0.61 25.04 22.21
CA CYS A 110 0.46 24.29 23.47
C CYS A 110 0.29 25.23 24.67
N GLY A 111 0.93 26.40 24.67
CA GLY A 111 0.92 27.38 25.75
C GLY A 111 -0.40 28.14 25.94
N THR A 112 -1.26 28.20 24.91
CA THR A 112 -2.58 28.86 24.98
C THR A 112 -3.65 28.05 25.72
N SER A 113 -3.40 26.78 26.04
CA SER A 113 -4.40 25.88 26.62
C SER A 113 -4.64 26.02 28.15
N PHE A 114 -4.00 26.99 28.83
CA PHE A 114 -4.14 27.17 30.29
C PHE A 114 -4.37 28.60 30.78
N ARG A 115 -5.01 29.49 30.01
CA ARG A 115 -5.61 30.71 30.60
C ARG A 115 -7.12 30.63 30.57
N GLY A 116 -7.65 29.89 31.55
CA GLY A 116 -9.06 29.90 31.90
C GLY A 116 -9.54 31.33 32.12
N VAL A 117 -10.68 31.63 31.48
CA VAL A 117 -11.45 32.87 31.60
C VAL A 117 -11.70 33.16 33.08
N LYS A 118 -10.96 34.11 33.67
CA LYS A 118 -11.29 34.68 34.98
C LYS A 118 -12.57 35.50 34.80
N ARG A 119 -13.70 34.99 35.31
CA ARG A 119 -14.90 35.81 35.56
C ARG A 119 -14.52 37.02 36.42
N LYS A 120 -14.91 38.21 35.98
CA LYS A 120 -14.85 39.47 36.75
C LYS A 120 -15.54 39.26 38.11
N LYS A 121 -14.82 39.45 39.21
CA LYS A 121 -15.40 39.84 40.50
C LYS A 121 -14.72 41.13 40.95
N ARG A 122 -15.52 42.12 41.35
CA ARG A 122 -15.08 43.39 41.95
C ARG A 122 -14.33 43.13 43.28
N PRO A 123 -13.38 44.00 43.67
CA PRO A 123 -12.49 43.76 44.81
C PRO A 123 -12.99 44.40 46.11
N LEU A 124 -12.69 43.79 47.26
CA LEU A 124 -12.45 44.50 48.52
C LEU A 124 -11.70 43.60 49.54
N ASN A 125 -10.39 43.92 49.67
CA ASN A 125 -9.52 44.00 50.86
C ASN A 125 -9.29 42.82 51.84
N PRO A 126 -8.21 42.86 52.67
CA PRO A 126 -7.33 41.72 52.88
C PRO A 126 -7.19 41.33 54.38
N GLN A 127 -6.46 40.22 54.58
CA GLN A 127 -5.48 39.98 55.66
C GLN A 127 -5.64 38.63 56.39
N PHE A 128 -4.46 38.12 56.73
CA PHE A 128 -4.10 37.15 57.77
C PHE A 128 -4.10 35.64 57.47
N SER A 129 -2.90 35.21 57.04
CA SER A 129 -2.04 34.20 57.69
C SER A 129 -2.65 32.88 58.16
N LYS A 130 -2.18 31.76 57.58
CA LYS A 130 -1.36 30.72 58.25
C LYS A 130 -0.93 29.62 57.25
N LYS A 131 0.27 29.08 57.52
CA LYS A 131 1.05 28.10 56.75
C LYS A 131 0.38 26.71 56.59
N PRO A 132 0.87 25.85 55.67
CA PRO A 132 0.13 24.73 55.09
C PRO A 132 0.32 23.41 55.87
N ARG A 133 -0.65 22.49 55.76
CA ARG A 133 -0.48 21.09 56.15
C ARG A 133 -0.99 20.15 55.05
N VAL A 134 -0.10 19.25 54.67
CA VAL A 134 -0.21 18.17 53.70
C VAL A 134 -1.23 17.13 54.16
N VAL A 135 -2.18 16.75 53.30
CA VAL A 135 -2.84 15.42 53.33
C VAL A 135 -3.04 14.95 51.88
N ALA A 136 -2.73 13.68 51.68
CA ALA A 136 -2.61 12.96 50.42
C ALA A 136 -3.87 12.99 49.55
N GLY A 137 -3.72 13.41 48.29
CA GLY A 137 -4.71 13.27 47.23
C GLY A 137 -4.13 12.42 46.11
N GLY A 138 -4.64 11.19 45.97
CA GLY A 138 -4.18 10.21 45.01
C GLY A 138 -4.06 10.75 43.59
N ALA A 139 -2.89 10.53 42.98
CA ALA A 139 -2.64 10.77 41.58
C ALA A 139 -3.63 9.94 40.73
N ARG A 140 -4.62 10.61 40.13
CA ARG A 140 -5.34 10.09 38.98
C ARG A 140 -4.33 9.93 37.85
N LYS A 141 -3.83 8.71 37.67
CA LYS A 141 -3.12 8.30 36.46
C LYS A 141 -3.99 8.68 35.25
N PRO A 142 -3.47 9.40 34.25
CA PRO A 142 -4.16 9.53 32.97
C PRO A 142 -4.35 8.12 32.45
N SER A 143 -5.59 7.73 32.21
CA SER A 143 -5.91 6.46 31.58
C SER A 143 -5.20 6.41 30.24
N TYR A 144 -4.14 5.61 30.16
CA TYR A 144 -3.60 5.10 28.91
C TYR A 144 -4.80 4.54 28.14
N VAL A 145 -5.10 5.13 26.99
CA VAL A 145 -6.11 4.60 26.07
C VAL A 145 -5.67 3.17 25.77
N ARG A 146 -6.44 2.23 26.34
CA ARG A 146 -6.16 0.81 26.26
C ARG A 146 -5.90 0.43 24.79
N ASN A 147 -4.78 -0.24 24.56
CA ASN A 147 -4.55 -1.16 23.46
C ASN A 147 -5.64 -2.25 23.50
N VAL A 148 -6.83 -1.93 22.98
CA VAL A 148 -7.94 -2.88 22.88
C VAL A 148 -7.82 -3.59 21.53
N LYS A 149 -7.35 -4.84 21.56
CA LYS A 149 -7.46 -5.91 20.52
C LYS A 149 -6.32 -6.09 19.50
N GLN A 150 -5.05 -5.89 19.86
CA GLN A 150 -3.95 -6.35 18.98
C GLN A 150 -3.85 -7.90 18.90
N VAL A 151 -4.24 -8.61 19.96
CA VAL A 151 -4.00 -10.07 20.08
C VAL A 151 -4.94 -10.91 19.21
N ASN A 152 -6.18 -10.47 18.95
CA ASN A 152 -7.16 -11.25 18.17
C ASN A 152 -7.10 -10.99 16.65
N ASN A 153 -6.36 -9.97 16.21
CA ASN A 153 -6.26 -9.62 14.79
C ASN A 153 -5.17 -10.39 14.05
N LYS A 154 -4.07 -10.80 14.70
CA LYS A 154 -2.93 -11.41 13.98
C LYS A 154 -3.27 -12.71 13.25
N ALA A 155 -4.08 -13.58 13.87
CA ALA A 155 -4.57 -14.80 13.23
C ALA A 155 -5.54 -14.51 12.06
N LEU A 156 -6.37 -13.46 12.20
CA LEU A 156 -7.25 -12.98 11.14
C LEU A 156 -6.44 -12.45 9.95
N MET A 157 -5.38 -11.67 10.20
CA MET A 157 -4.46 -11.14 9.17
C MET A 157 -3.80 -12.27 8.36
N LYS A 158 -3.31 -13.31 9.06
CA LYS A 158 -2.72 -14.50 8.42
C LYS A 158 -3.73 -15.24 7.54
N LYS A 159 -4.98 -15.37 8.01
CA LYS A 159 -6.08 -15.97 7.24
C LYS A 159 -6.44 -15.13 6.01
N ILE A 160 -6.49 -13.80 6.13
CA ILE A 160 -6.76 -12.88 5.01
C ILE A 160 -5.65 -12.97 3.95
N ALA A 161 -4.39 -13.00 4.37
CA ALA A 161 -3.26 -13.09 3.45
C ALA A 161 -3.24 -14.42 2.67
N ASN A 162 -3.48 -15.55 3.36
CA ASN A 162 -3.49 -16.92 2.83
C ASN A 162 -2.36 -17.19 1.81
N CYS A 163 -1.11 -16.89 2.20
CA CYS A 163 0.06 -16.92 1.31
C CYS A 163 1.02 -18.10 1.58
N LYS A 164 0.63 -19.06 2.43
CA LYS A 164 1.48 -20.20 2.83
C LYS A 164 2.02 -21.03 1.65
N LYS A 165 1.31 -21.04 0.52
CA LYS A 165 1.70 -21.77 -0.69
C LYS A 165 2.57 -20.96 -1.67
N ILE A 166 2.76 -19.67 -1.39
CA ILE A 166 3.40 -18.71 -2.32
C ILE A 166 4.66 -18.12 -1.69
N HIS A 167 4.64 -17.84 -0.39
CA HIS A 167 5.77 -17.26 0.33
C HIS A 167 6.58 -18.33 1.06
N LEU A 168 7.86 -18.04 1.25
CA LEU A 168 8.79 -18.90 1.95
C LEU A 168 8.76 -18.65 3.46
N SER A 169 8.71 -19.73 4.25
CA SER A 169 8.79 -19.62 5.71
C SER A 169 10.16 -19.15 6.16
N THR A 170 10.25 -18.42 7.27
CA THR A 170 11.55 -18.09 7.89
C THR A 170 12.32 -19.32 8.38
N LYS A 171 11.65 -20.47 8.54
CA LYS A 171 12.27 -21.73 8.99
C LYS A 171 13.25 -22.34 7.98
N ILE A 172 13.24 -21.89 6.73
CA ILE A 172 14.17 -22.38 5.70
C ILE A 172 15.46 -21.55 5.61
N LEU A 173 15.64 -20.54 6.48
CA LEU A 173 16.90 -19.81 6.57
C LEU A 173 18.01 -20.79 6.97
N ALA A 174 19.12 -20.79 6.22
CA ALA A 174 20.25 -21.67 6.48
C ALA A 174 21.03 -21.27 7.74
N VAL A 175 21.07 -19.95 8.01
CA VAL A 175 21.75 -19.34 9.16
C VAL A 175 20.75 -19.03 10.27
N ASP A 176 21.13 -19.35 11.51
CA ASP A 176 20.36 -18.99 12.70
C ASP A 176 20.60 -17.51 13.07
N TYR A 177 19.82 -16.64 12.44
CA TYR A 177 19.91 -15.20 12.67
C TYR A 177 19.22 -14.79 13.98
N PRO A 178 19.68 -13.69 14.62
CA PRO A 178 18.97 -13.11 15.75
C PRO A 178 17.50 -12.87 15.45
N VAL A 179 16.63 -13.12 16.44
CA VAL A 179 15.17 -13.05 16.30
C VAL A 179 14.71 -11.71 15.72
N ASP A 180 15.35 -10.60 16.12
CA ASP A 180 14.98 -9.27 15.65
C ASP A 180 15.41 -9.01 14.20
N PHE A 181 16.49 -9.63 13.74
CA PHE A 181 16.85 -9.64 12.33
C PHE A 181 15.84 -10.46 11.52
N VAL A 182 15.47 -11.65 11.99
CA VAL A 182 14.44 -12.46 11.31
C VAL A 182 13.13 -11.68 11.19
N LYS A 183 12.72 -10.94 12.24
CA LYS A 183 11.53 -10.07 12.19
C LYS A 183 11.67 -8.93 11.18
N SER A 184 12.85 -8.35 10.99
CA SER A 184 13.05 -7.22 10.06
C SER A 184 12.96 -7.63 8.60
N VAL A 185 13.34 -8.88 8.27
CA VAL A 185 13.20 -9.46 6.92
C VAL A 185 11.87 -10.22 6.72
N SER A 186 10.99 -10.19 7.72
CA SER A 186 9.69 -10.87 7.70
C SER A 186 8.52 -9.91 7.51
N CYS A 187 7.50 -10.38 6.81
CA CYS A 187 6.26 -9.66 6.64
C CYS A 187 5.47 -9.56 7.96
N GLN A 188 5.12 -8.35 8.39
CA GLN A 188 4.37 -8.12 9.64
C GLN A 188 2.95 -8.71 9.65
N VAL A 189 2.43 -9.14 8.49
CA VAL A 189 1.11 -9.79 8.35
C VAL A 189 1.23 -11.31 8.32
N CYS A 190 2.07 -11.87 7.46
CA CYS A 190 2.11 -13.31 7.24
C CYS A 190 3.26 -14.04 7.95
N GLU A 191 4.25 -13.30 8.47
CA GLU A 191 5.46 -13.82 9.14
C GLU A 191 6.32 -14.74 8.26
N HIS A 192 6.11 -14.70 6.95
CA HIS A 192 7.00 -15.30 5.97
C HIS A 192 8.09 -14.29 5.59
N ILE A 193 9.17 -14.78 4.97
CA ILE A 193 10.19 -13.95 4.35
C ILE A 193 9.50 -13.01 3.36
N LEU A 194 9.88 -11.73 3.37
CA LEU A 194 9.27 -10.71 2.52
C LEU A 194 9.37 -11.09 1.03
N ALA A 195 8.22 -11.12 0.36
CA ALA A 195 8.09 -11.37 -1.08
C ALA A 195 7.48 -10.12 -1.72
N ASP A 196 8.18 -9.51 -2.69
CA ASP A 196 7.86 -8.17 -3.23
C ASP A 196 7.59 -7.17 -2.09
N PRO A 197 8.63 -6.81 -1.32
CA PRO A 197 8.47 -5.99 -0.12
C PRO A 197 8.01 -4.58 -0.48
N VAL A 198 7.08 -4.07 0.31
CA VAL A 198 6.61 -2.69 0.30
C VAL A 198 6.80 -2.07 1.67
N GLU A 199 7.21 -0.81 1.69
CA GLU A 199 7.35 0.02 2.87
C GLU A 199 6.20 1.02 2.94
N THR A 200 5.54 1.09 4.09
CA THR A 200 4.50 2.08 4.37
C THR A 200 5.13 3.41 4.81
N THR A 201 4.37 4.50 4.78
CA THR A 201 4.79 5.82 5.31
C THR A 201 5.23 5.75 6.78
N CYS A 202 4.56 4.91 7.57
CA CYS A 202 4.93 4.59 8.95
C CYS A 202 6.07 3.56 9.09
N LYS A 203 6.87 3.32 8.03
CA LYS A 203 8.11 2.54 8.04
C LYS A 203 7.96 1.04 8.36
N HIS A 204 6.76 0.47 8.19
CA HIS A 204 6.54 -0.96 8.36
C HIS A 204 6.64 -1.70 7.03
N LEU A 205 7.16 -2.93 7.08
CA LEU A 205 7.41 -3.76 5.89
C LEU A 205 6.39 -4.90 5.75
N PHE A 206 5.91 -5.08 4.52
CA PHE A 206 4.94 -6.12 4.18
C PHE A 206 5.24 -6.69 2.79
N CYS A 207 4.76 -7.90 2.49
CA CYS A 207 4.62 -8.33 1.10
C CYS A 207 3.51 -7.51 0.44
N ARG A 208 3.71 -7.02 -0.79
CA ARG A 208 2.69 -6.25 -1.53
C ARG A 208 1.33 -6.96 -1.54
N ALA A 209 1.32 -8.24 -1.88
CA ALA A 209 0.11 -9.05 -1.92
C ALA A 209 -0.59 -9.19 -0.57
N CYS A 210 0.17 -9.24 0.53
CA CYS A 210 -0.40 -9.31 1.88
C CYS A 210 -1.04 -7.99 2.28
N LEU A 211 -0.32 -6.88 2.10
CA LEU A 211 -0.81 -5.57 2.50
C LEU A 211 -2.05 -5.17 1.72
N LEU A 212 -2.05 -5.31 0.40
CA LEU A 212 -3.21 -4.95 -0.43
C LEU A 212 -4.47 -5.75 -0.08
N LYS A 213 -4.33 -7.05 0.25
CA LYS A 213 -5.45 -7.86 0.76
C LYS A 213 -5.97 -7.33 2.09
N CYS A 214 -5.07 -7.00 3.03
CA CYS A 214 -5.43 -6.43 4.32
C CYS A 214 -6.14 -5.07 4.19
N LEU A 215 -5.63 -4.16 3.35
CA LEU A 215 -6.25 -2.85 3.12
C LEU A 215 -7.66 -2.99 2.55
N LYS A 216 -7.87 -3.95 1.65
CA LYS A 216 -9.19 -4.22 1.06
C LYS A 216 -10.21 -4.71 2.07
N VAL A 217 -9.80 -5.52 3.04
CA VAL A 217 -10.72 -6.17 4.01
C VAL A 217 -10.92 -5.33 5.27
N MET A 218 -9.88 -4.66 5.74
CA MET A 218 -9.89 -3.97 7.04
C MET A 218 -9.89 -2.44 6.93
N GLY A 219 -9.80 -1.91 5.71
CA GLY A 219 -9.70 -0.48 5.45
C GLY A 219 -8.26 0.02 5.39
N SER A 220 -8.14 1.32 5.10
CA SER A 220 -6.89 1.99 4.76
C SER A 220 -6.03 2.32 5.98
N PHE A 221 -5.66 1.29 6.75
CA PHE A 221 -4.83 1.40 7.95
C PHE A 221 -3.70 0.37 7.93
N CYS A 222 -2.54 0.76 8.43
CA CYS A 222 -1.39 -0.11 8.58
C CYS A 222 -1.73 -1.28 9.53
N PRO A 223 -1.56 -2.55 9.12
CA PRO A 223 -1.84 -3.70 9.98
C PRO A 223 -0.97 -3.79 11.24
N ALA A 224 0.19 -3.11 11.28
CA ALA A 224 1.12 -3.16 12.39
C ALA A 224 0.83 -2.09 13.47
N CYS A 225 0.58 -0.85 13.05
CA CYS A 225 0.43 0.30 13.97
C CYS A 225 -0.90 1.05 13.83
N TYR A 226 -1.80 0.63 12.94
CA TYR A 226 -3.08 1.29 12.65
C TYR A 226 -2.98 2.74 12.14
N TYR A 227 -1.79 3.18 11.72
CA TYR A 227 -1.60 4.47 11.05
C TYR A 227 -2.30 4.48 9.68
N PRO A 228 -2.94 5.58 9.24
CA PRO A 228 -3.53 5.69 7.90
C PRO A 228 -2.54 5.25 6.82
N CYS A 229 -2.96 4.29 6.00
CA CYS A 229 -2.10 3.65 5.02
C CYS A 229 -2.89 3.40 3.74
N PHE A 230 -2.48 4.04 2.66
CA PHE A 230 -3.16 3.95 1.38
C PHE A 230 -2.27 3.28 0.33
N PRO A 231 -2.85 2.57 -0.65
CA PRO A 231 -2.08 1.90 -1.70
C PRO A 231 -1.17 2.84 -2.50
N THR A 232 -1.56 4.12 -2.66
CA THR A 232 -0.78 5.16 -3.36
C THR A 232 0.50 5.57 -2.63
N ASP A 233 0.54 5.33 -1.32
CA ASP A 233 1.62 5.80 -0.46
C ASP A 233 2.70 4.72 -0.24
N LEU A 234 2.51 3.54 -0.85
CA LEU A 234 3.42 2.41 -0.75
C LEU A 234 4.65 2.65 -1.61
N VAL A 235 5.83 2.57 -1.00
CA VAL A 235 7.10 2.72 -1.68
C VAL A 235 7.91 1.42 -1.63
N SER A 236 8.84 1.25 -2.56
CA SER A 236 9.85 0.20 -2.44
C SER A 236 10.78 0.52 -1.27
N PRO A 237 11.15 -0.46 -0.43
CA PRO A 237 12.22 -0.27 0.53
C PRO A 237 13.52 0.14 -0.15
N VAL A 238 14.42 0.73 0.63
CA VAL A 238 15.74 1.15 0.18
C VAL A 238 16.55 -0.01 -0.41
N LYS A 239 17.34 0.28 -1.46
CA LYS A 239 18.11 -0.73 -2.23
C LYS A 239 19.04 -1.57 -1.35
N SER A 240 19.70 -0.96 -0.36
CA SER A 240 20.59 -1.68 0.56
C SER A 240 19.84 -2.76 1.36
N PHE A 241 18.62 -2.48 1.80
CA PHE A 241 17.77 -3.46 2.48
C PHE A 241 17.39 -4.60 1.53
N LEU A 242 17.01 -4.28 0.28
CA LEU A 242 16.68 -5.30 -0.73
C LEU A 242 17.89 -6.20 -1.05
N ASN A 243 19.09 -5.65 -1.10
CA ASN A 243 20.30 -6.44 -1.30
C ASN A 243 20.55 -7.41 -0.14
N ILE A 244 20.37 -6.95 1.11
CA ILE A 244 20.47 -7.81 2.30
C ILE A 244 19.44 -8.94 2.22
N LEU A 245 18.18 -8.60 1.90
CA LEU A 245 17.08 -9.56 1.77
C LEU A 245 17.38 -10.62 0.69
N ASN A 246 17.83 -10.21 -0.50
CA ASN A 246 18.09 -11.11 -1.62
C ASN A 246 19.30 -12.02 -1.41
N ASN A 247 20.21 -11.65 -0.50
CA ASN A 247 21.41 -12.44 -0.16
C ASN A 247 21.19 -13.39 1.03
N LEU A 248 19.98 -13.47 1.60
CA LEU A 248 19.67 -14.46 2.62
C LEU A 248 19.88 -15.87 2.07
N ALA A 249 20.70 -16.67 2.74
CA ALA A 249 20.94 -18.06 2.40
C ALA A 249 19.76 -18.93 2.88
N LEU A 250 19.21 -19.73 1.96
CA LEU A 250 18.06 -20.59 2.19
C LEU A 250 18.45 -22.04 1.96
N ARG A 251 18.03 -22.93 2.85
CA ARG A 251 18.10 -24.38 2.63
C ARG A 251 16.91 -24.84 1.82
N CYS A 252 17.16 -25.55 0.73
CA CYS A 252 16.07 -26.15 -0.04
C CYS A 252 15.29 -27.16 0.82
N PRO A 253 13.95 -27.11 0.89
CA PRO A 253 13.15 -28.06 1.66
C PRO A 253 12.86 -29.38 0.92
N ILE A 254 13.35 -29.56 -0.31
CA ILE A 254 13.15 -30.76 -1.13
C ILE A 254 14.06 -31.88 -0.62
N LYS A 255 13.51 -33.10 -0.46
CA LYS A 255 14.17 -34.21 0.25
C LYS A 255 15.52 -34.64 -0.33
N ASP A 256 15.70 -34.49 -1.64
CA ASP A 256 16.92 -34.88 -2.35
C ASP A 256 17.79 -33.68 -2.76
N CYS A 257 17.52 -32.51 -2.16
CA CYS A 257 18.29 -31.30 -2.41
C CYS A 257 18.84 -30.72 -1.10
N GLN A 258 20.16 -30.76 -0.96
CA GLN A 258 20.86 -30.18 0.20
C GLN A 258 21.54 -28.84 -0.13
N GLU A 259 21.23 -28.24 -1.27
CA GLU A 259 21.84 -26.97 -1.66
C GLU A 259 21.34 -25.81 -0.80
N GLU A 260 22.28 -24.93 -0.44
CA GLU A 260 22.00 -23.64 0.14
C GLU A 260 22.06 -22.56 -0.95
N VAL A 261 20.95 -21.86 -1.14
CA VAL A 261 20.76 -20.93 -2.26
C VAL A 261 20.35 -19.57 -1.72
N VAL A 262 20.93 -18.50 -2.28
CA VAL A 262 20.51 -17.14 -1.96
C VAL A 262 19.08 -16.87 -2.43
N LEU A 263 18.29 -16.16 -1.64
CA LEU A 263 16.88 -15.85 -1.92
C LEU A 263 16.67 -15.32 -3.35
N GLY A 264 17.55 -14.44 -3.84
CA GLY A 264 17.45 -13.85 -5.18
C GLY A 264 17.57 -14.86 -6.33
N LYS A 265 18.19 -16.03 -6.10
CA LYS A 265 18.33 -17.12 -7.08
C LYS A 265 17.44 -18.33 -6.79
N TYR A 266 16.70 -18.29 -5.68
CA TYR A 266 15.92 -19.43 -5.20
C TYR A 266 14.83 -19.87 -6.20
N SER A 267 14.20 -18.93 -6.90
CA SER A 267 13.18 -19.24 -7.92
C SER A 267 13.75 -20.07 -9.09
N HIS A 268 14.98 -19.77 -9.52
CA HIS A 268 15.67 -20.52 -10.57
C HIS A 268 16.00 -21.94 -10.09
N HIS A 269 16.53 -22.06 -8.87
CA HIS A 269 16.84 -23.35 -8.26
C HIS A 269 15.61 -24.26 -8.11
N VAL A 270 14.45 -23.72 -7.69
CA VAL A 270 13.22 -24.54 -7.60
C VAL A 270 12.74 -25.00 -8.98
N SER A 271 12.98 -24.21 -10.03
CA SER A 271 12.63 -24.61 -11.40
C SER A 271 13.47 -25.80 -11.89
N SER A 272 14.76 -25.87 -11.55
CA SER A 272 15.60 -27.01 -11.95
C SER A 272 15.14 -28.33 -11.33
N HIS A 273 14.54 -28.31 -10.12
CA HIS A 273 13.95 -29.53 -9.53
C HIS A 273 12.77 -30.08 -10.32
N LYS A 274 11.92 -29.19 -10.87
CA LYS A 274 10.78 -29.62 -11.70
C LYS A 274 11.22 -30.28 -13.00
N GLU A 275 12.32 -29.82 -13.58
CA GLU A 275 12.88 -30.40 -14.80
C GLU A 275 13.50 -31.79 -14.56
N VAL A 276 13.98 -32.06 -13.34
CA VAL A 276 14.52 -33.38 -12.96
C VAL A 276 13.37 -34.36 -12.67
N GLU A 277 12.34 -33.95 -11.92
CA GLU A 277 11.14 -34.78 -11.69
C GLU A 277 10.41 -35.13 -13.01
N ASP A 278 10.32 -34.20 -13.96
CA ASP A 278 9.72 -34.46 -15.29
C ASP A 278 10.57 -35.40 -16.16
N LYS A 279 11.89 -35.48 -15.91
CA LYS A 279 12.80 -36.43 -16.59
C LYS A 279 12.78 -37.82 -15.96
N GLU A 280 12.69 -37.92 -14.64
CA GLU A 280 12.56 -39.20 -13.93
C GLU A 280 11.17 -39.84 -14.11
N GLY A 281 10.13 -39.02 -14.35
CA GLY A 281 8.79 -39.49 -14.72
C GLY A 281 8.65 -39.98 -16.17
N TYR A 282 9.67 -39.79 -17.02
CA TYR A 282 9.64 -40.18 -18.43
C TYR A 282 10.18 -41.60 -18.64
N VAL A 283 9.61 -42.58 -17.94
CA VAL A 283 9.69 -43.98 -18.38
C VAL A 283 8.77 -44.12 -19.59
N TYR A 284 9.38 -44.44 -20.73
CA TYR A 284 8.71 -44.70 -22.00
C TYR A 284 7.62 -45.77 -21.85
N ILE A 285 6.38 -45.35 -21.61
CA ILE A 285 5.21 -46.18 -21.84
C ILE A 285 4.58 -45.67 -23.13
N ASN A 286 4.98 -46.28 -24.23
CA ASN A 286 4.15 -46.38 -25.42
C ASN A 286 2.81 -47.02 -25.04
N LYS A 287 1.81 -46.19 -24.73
CA LYS A 287 0.40 -46.53 -24.94
C LYS A 287 -0.25 -45.31 -25.56
N GLY A 288 -0.45 -45.38 -26.89
CA GLY A 288 -1.37 -44.50 -27.59
C GLY A 288 -2.70 -44.47 -26.85
N GLY A 289 -3.16 -43.26 -26.51
CA GLY A 289 -4.36 -43.11 -25.69
C GLY A 289 -4.50 -41.71 -25.06
N ARG A 290 -4.87 -40.73 -25.88
CA ARG A 290 -5.62 -39.51 -25.53
C ARG A 290 -5.11 -38.67 -24.33
N PRO A 291 -4.34 -37.59 -24.57
CA PRO A 291 -3.97 -36.63 -23.55
C PRO A 291 -5.16 -35.90 -22.91
N ARG A 292 -5.20 -35.91 -21.57
CA ARG A 292 -5.77 -34.91 -20.65
C ARG A 292 -7.22 -34.44 -20.89
N GLN A 293 -8.20 -35.28 -20.52
CA GLN A 293 -9.61 -34.86 -20.46
C GLN A 293 -9.99 -33.99 -19.23
N HIS A 294 -9.17 -33.90 -18.17
CA HIS A 294 -9.55 -33.20 -16.94
C HIS A 294 -9.50 -31.66 -17.06
N LEU A 295 -8.51 -31.09 -17.77
CA LEU A 295 -8.46 -29.64 -18.02
C LEU A 295 -9.48 -29.19 -19.07
N LEU A 296 -9.80 -30.07 -20.02
CA LEU A 296 -10.81 -29.82 -21.05
C LEU A 296 -12.27 -30.04 -20.55
N SER A 297 -12.47 -30.79 -19.46
CA SER A 297 -13.81 -30.94 -18.85
C SER A 297 -14.17 -29.73 -17.96
N LEU A 298 -13.20 -29.12 -17.29
CA LEU A 298 -13.39 -27.93 -16.45
C LEU A 298 -13.64 -26.64 -17.25
N THR A 299 -13.15 -26.55 -18.49
CA THR A 299 -13.30 -25.36 -19.35
C THR A 299 -14.65 -25.31 -20.09
N ARG A 300 -15.28 -26.45 -20.40
CA ARG A 300 -16.51 -26.46 -21.23
C ARG A 300 -17.79 -25.98 -20.53
N ARG A 301 -17.90 -26.11 -19.20
CA ARG A 301 -19.15 -25.76 -18.46
C ARG A 301 -19.03 -24.53 -17.58
N ALA A 302 -17.98 -24.41 -16.78
CA ALA A 302 -17.84 -23.33 -15.80
C ALA A 302 -17.33 -22.00 -16.40
N GLN A 303 -16.61 -22.04 -17.52
CA GLN A 303 -16.10 -20.83 -18.19
C GLN A 303 -17.04 -20.27 -19.26
N LYS A 304 -17.97 -21.08 -19.80
CA LYS A 304 -18.90 -20.64 -20.87
C LYS A 304 -19.77 -19.45 -20.43
N HIS A 305 -20.26 -19.43 -19.19
CA HIS A 305 -21.03 -18.29 -18.68
C HIS A 305 -20.14 -17.08 -18.36
N ARG A 306 -19.02 -17.30 -17.67
CA ARG A 306 -18.11 -16.22 -17.23
C ARG A 306 -17.40 -15.50 -18.38
N LEU A 307 -17.20 -16.19 -19.50
CA LEU A 307 -16.56 -15.65 -20.70
C LEU A 307 -17.56 -15.35 -21.81
N ARG A 308 -18.88 -15.45 -21.56
CA ARG A 308 -19.91 -15.21 -22.58
C ARG A 308 -19.82 -13.79 -23.12
N ASP A 309 -19.76 -12.81 -22.21
CA ASP A 309 -19.74 -11.39 -22.58
C ASP A 309 -18.44 -11.02 -23.28
N LEU A 310 -17.31 -11.52 -22.77
CA LEU A 310 -16.01 -11.34 -23.43
C LEU A 310 -16.00 -11.95 -24.84
N LYS A 311 -16.58 -13.14 -25.02
CA LYS A 311 -16.69 -13.79 -26.34
C LYS A 311 -17.53 -12.93 -27.30
N LEU A 312 -18.62 -12.33 -26.84
CA LEU A 312 -19.45 -11.45 -27.66
C LEU A 312 -18.70 -10.18 -28.05
N GLN A 313 -17.97 -9.58 -27.11
CA GLN A 313 -17.16 -8.39 -27.37
C GLN A 313 -16.03 -8.66 -28.38
N VAL A 314 -15.28 -9.75 -28.21
CA VAL A 314 -14.21 -10.14 -29.14
C VAL A 314 -14.78 -10.47 -30.51
N LYS A 315 -15.95 -11.12 -30.58
CA LYS A 315 -16.61 -11.43 -31.85
C LYS A 315 -17.07 -10.17 -32.57
N ALA A 316 -17.73 -9.24 -31.87
CA ALA A 316 -18.16 -7.97 -32.45
C ALA A 316 -16.97 -7.12 -32.92
N PHE A 317 -15.85 -7.14 -32.17
CA PHE A 317 -14.62 -6.48 -32.57
C PHE A 317 -14.02 -7.11 -33.83
N ALA A 318 -13.93 -8.44 -33.89
CA ALA A 318 -13.42 -9.15 -35.06
C ALA A 318 -14.28 -8.90 -36.32
N GLU A 319 -15.61 -8.91 -36.19
CA GLU A 319 -16.53 -8.61 -37.29
C GLU A 319 -16.36 -7.18 -37.83
N LYS A 320 -16.02 -6.22 -36.95
CA LYS A 320 -15.87 -4.81 -37.32
C LYS A 320 -14.50 -4.48 -37.92
N GLU A 321 -13.43 -5.04 -37.36
CA GLU A 321 -12.05 -4.61 -37.66
C GLU A 321 -11.26 -5.64 -38.49
N GLU A 322 -11.55 -6.93 -38.38
CA GLU A 322 -10.75 -8.03 -38.96
C GLU A 322 -11.59 -9.00 -39.82
N GLY A 323 -12.70 -8.52 -40.39
CA GLY A 323 -13.56 -9.32 -41.28
C GLY A 323 -14.16 -10.58 -40.66
N GLY A 324 -14.23 -10.65 -39.33
CA GLY A 324 -14.72 -11.80 -38.57
C GLY A 324 -13.63 -12.80 -38.15
N ASP A 325 -12.34 -12.53 -38.37
CA ASP A 325 -11.26 -13.41 -37.92
C ASP A 325 -11.00 -13.29 -36.40
N VAL A 326 -11.83 -14.00 -35.64
CA VAL A 326 -11.71 -14.12 -34.19
C VAL A 326 -10.36 -14.72 -33.78
N LYS A 327 -9.74 -15.57 -34.60
CA LYS A 327 -8.48 -16.25 -34.25
C LYS A 327 -7.35 -15.23 -34.22
N SER A 328 -7.24 -14.41 -35.27
CA SER A 328 -6.22 -13.34 -35.34
C SER A 328 -6.38 -12.33 -34.22
N VAL A 329 -7.60 -11.87 -33.93
CA VAL A 329 -7.87 -10.98 -32.78
C VAL A 329 -7.43 -11.63 -31.45
N CYS A 330 -7.76 -12.90 -31.22
CA CYS A 330 -7.36 -13.59 -29.98
C CYS A 330 -5.84 -13.73 -29.85
N LEU A 331 -5.14 -14.03 -30.95
CA LEU A 331 -3.68 -14.15 -30.97
C LEU A 331 -3.02 -12.79 -30.69
N THR A 332 -3.53 -11.70 -31.27
CA THR A 332 -3.04 -10.34 -31.01
C THR A 332 -3.27 -9.93 -29.55
N LEU A 333 -4.44 -10.23 -28.97
CA LEU A 333 -4.70 -9.99 -27.55
C LEU A 333 -3.76 -10.79 -26.64
N PHE A 334 -3.44 -12.03 -27.02
CA PHE A 334 -2.52 -12.86 -26.27
C PHE A 334 -1.09 -12.34 -26.36
N LEU A 335 -0.65 -11.89 -27.53
CA LEU A 335 0.65 -11.24 -27.76
C LEU A 335 0.79 -9.97 -26.92
N LEU A 336 -0.25 -9.12 -26.86
CA LEU A 336 -0.27 -7.95 -25.97
C LEU A 336 -0.18 -8.33 -24.49
N ALA A 337 -0.84 -9.42 -24.09
CA ALA A 337 -0.78 -9.93 -22.73
C ALA A 337 0.63 -10.41 -22.36
N LEU A 338 1.30 -11.15 -23.26
CA LEU A 338 2.69 -11.59 -23.08
C LEU A 338 3.64 -10.39 -22.96
N ARG A 339 3.52 -9.40 -23.85
CA ARG A 339 4.32 -8.16 -23.78
C ARG A 339 4.08 -7.38 -22.48
N SER A 340 2.82 -7.31 -22.01
CA SER A 340 2.49 -6.64 -20.74
C SER A 340 3.07 -7.32 -19.50
N ARG A 341 3.43 -8.61 -19.60
CA ARG A 341 4.06 -9.40 -18.55
C ARG A 341 5.58 -9.47 -18.67
N ASN A 342 6.17 -8.71 -19.59
CA ASN A 342 7.59 -8.75 -19.95
C ASN A 342 8.07 -10.13 -20.47
N GLU A 343 7.16 -10.96 -20.98
CA GLU A 343 7.48 -12.26 -21.60
C GLU A 343 7.85 -12.06 -23.08
N HIS A 344 8.83 -11.19 -23.35
CA HIS A 344 9.18 -10.73 -24.70
C HIS A 344 9.54 -11.88 -25.65
N ARG A 345 10.36 -12.83 -25.20
CA ARG A 345 10.75 -13.99 -26.00
C ARG A 345 9.54 -14.82 -26.50
N GLN A 346 8.57 -15.07 -25.63
CA GLN A 346 7.36 -15.82 -26.01
C GLN A 346 6.44 -14.99 -26.91
N ALA A 347 6.40 -13.67 -26.71
CA ALA A 347 5.67 -12.77 -27.59
C ALA A 347 6.28 -12.77 -29.00
N ASP A 348 7.61 -12.73 -29.10
CA ASP A 348 8.34 -12.72 -30.36
C ASP A 348 8.23 -14.08 -31.09
N GLU A 349 8.30 -15.19 -30.36
CA GLU A 349 8.04 -16.53 -30.91
C GLU A 349 6.61 -16.65 -31.43
N LEU A 350 5.61 -16.14 -30.70
CA LEU A 350 4.21 -16.13 -31.13
C LEU A 350 4.00 -15.23 -32.35
N GLU A 351 4.63 -14.06 -32.38
CA GLU A 351 4.58 -13.12 -33.50
C GLU A 351 5.20 -13.72 -34.77
N ALA A 352 6.33 -14.42 -34.63
CA ALA A 352 6.94 -15.17 -35.72
C ALA A 352 5.97 -16.23 -36.28
N ILE A 353 5.33 -17.00 -35.40
CA ILE A 353 4.32 -18.00 -35.79
C ILE A 353 3.12 -17.34 -36.50
N MET A 354 2.64 -16.20 -36.01
CA MET A 354 1.57 -15.44 -36.66
C MET A 354 1.97 -14.94 -38.06
N GLN A 355 3.25 -14.62 -38.27
CA GLN A 355 3.82 -14.25 -39.57
C GLN A 355 4.19 -15.45 -40.46
N GLY A 356 3.92 -16.68 -40.02
CA GLY A 356 4.28 -17.90 -40.76
C GLY A 356 5.76 -18.24 -40.76
N LYS A 357 6.56 -17.54 -39.95
CA LYS A 357 7.98 -17.86 -39.70
C LYS A 357 8.00 -18.84 -38.53
N GLY A 358 8.51 -20.06 -38.75
CA GLY A 358 8.50 -21.12 -37.72
C GLY A 358 9.13 -20.69 -36.39
N SER A 359 8.96 -21.52 -35.35
CA SER A 359 9.31 -21.23 -33.94
C SER A 359 10.82 -21.19 -33.62
N GLY A 360 11.67 -20.77 -34.56
CA GLY A 360 13.10 -20.64 -34.40
C GLY A 360 13.56 -19.21 -34.62
N LEU A 361 13.49 -18.37 -33.58
CA LEU A 361 14.23 -17.11 -33.58
C LEU A 361 15.70 -17.42 -33.22
N PRO A 362 16.70 -16.97 -34.00
CA PRO A 362 18.10 -17.13 -33.65
C PRO A 362 18.45 -16.36 -32.36
N PRO A 363 19.44 -16.83 -31.58
CA PRO A 363 19.76 -16.32 -30.25
C PRO A 363 20.27 -14.88 -30.23
#